data_AF-A0A6B2G4M6-F1
#
_entry.id   AF-A0A6B2G4M6-F1
#
_cell.length_a   1.000
_cell.length_b   1.000
_cell.length_c   1.000
_cell.angle_alpha   90.00
_cell.angle_beta   90.00
_cell.angle_gamma   90.00
#
_symmetry.space_group_name_H-M   'P 1'
#
loop_
_entity.id
_entity.type
_entity.pdbx_description
1 polymer ?
#
loop_
_entity_poly.entity_id
_entity_poly.type
_entity_poly.pdbx_seq_one_letter_code
_entity_poly.pdbx_strand_id
1 'polypeptide(L)'
;METNEHNAQKPLFIKAIYFNKETGECVYNSHSVEEILLQKRLSEKHVALISVAGAFRRGKSFLLNFFIRYLEHVQKNGFSDDSDWLGPPEDPLIGFPWRGGSERETDGILLWGEPFLIKLPSGEEIVVLLMDTQGTFDSNSTV
;
A
#
# COMPACT_ATOMS: atom_id res chain seq x y z
N MET A 1 -29.81 -23.16 4.23
CA MET A 1 -29.53 -22.09 3.25
C MET A 1 -28.31 -21.37 3.80
N GLU A 2 -27.13 -21.89 3.50
CA GLU A 2 -25.85 -21.25 3.85
C GLU A 2 -25.57 -20.20 2.81
N THR A 3 -25.39 -18.96 3.25
CA THR A 3 -25.03 -17.83 2.40
C THR A 3 -23.57 -17.98 1.98
N ASN A 4 -23.34 -18.13 0.67
CA ASN A 4 -22.02 -18.04 0.03
C ASN A 4 -21.42 -16.64 0.26
N GLU A 5 -20.68 -16.45 1.35
CA GLU A 5 -19.87 -15.23 1.59
C GLU A 5 -18.43 -15.34 1.05
N HIS A 6 -18.03 -16.48 0.49
CA HIS A 6 -16.67 -16.69 -0.01
C HIS A 6 -16.52 -16.36 -1.50
N ASN A 7 -16.64 -15.09 -1.86
CA ASN A 7 -15.91 -14.55 -3.03
C ASN A 7 -15.79 -13.01 -3.06
N ALA A 8 -15.69 -12.35 -1.90
CA ALA A 8 -15.29 -10.95 -1.90
C ALA A 8 -13.82 -10.86 -2.33
N GLN A 9 -13.56 -10.18 -3.45
CA GLN A 9 -12.20 -9.94 -3.90
C GLN A 9 -11.44 -9.14 -2.83
N LYS A 10 -10.32 -9.68 -2.35
CA LYS A 10 -9.48 -9.03 -1.33
C LYS A 10 -9.10 -7.63 -1.85
N PRO A 11 -9.32 -6.58 -1.03
CA PRO A 11 -9.03 -5.22 -1.48
C PRO A 11 -7.52 -5.05 -1.73
N LEU A 12 -7.17 -4.25 -2.74
CA LEU A 12 -5.78 -3.97 -3.11
C LEU A 12 -5.00 -3.26 -1.99
N PHE A 13 -5.71 -2.49 -1.16
CA PHE A 13 -5.17 -1.79 0.00
C PHE A 13 -6.20 -1.78 1.12
N ILE A 14 -5.73 -1.60 2.36
CA ILE A 14 -6.59 -1.48 3.54
C ILE A 14 -6.32 -0.17 4.27
N LYS A 15 -7.34 0.36 4.95
CA LYS A 15 -7.18 1.47 5.90
C LYS A 15 -6.70 0.90 7.23
N ALA A 16 -5.40 1.02 7.48
CA ALA A 16 -4.79 0.55 8.73
C ALA A 16 -5.18 1.47 9.90
N ILE A 17 -5.21 2.78 9.62
CA ILE A 17 -5.65 3.80 10.56
C ILE A 17 -6.59 4.76 9.82
N TYR A 18 -7.71 5.13 10.43
CA TYR A 18 -8.62 6.15 9.90
C TYR A 18 -9.28 6.94 11.03
N PHE A 19 -9.83 8.10 10.71
CA PHE A 19 -10.55 8.94 11.67
C PHE A 19 -12.06 8.71 11.55
N ASN A 20 -12.71 8.29 12.63
CA ASN A 20 -14.16 8.21 12.71
C ASN A 20 -14.71 9.62 12.97
N LYS A 21 -15.40 10.19 11.97
CA LYS A 21 -15.96 11.55 12.07
C LYS A 21 -17.16 11.68 13.00
N GLU A 22 -17.83 10.59 13.31
CA GLU A 22 -19.00 10.59 14.21
C GLU A 22 -18.58 10.57 15.68
N THR A 23 -17.58 9.75 16.02
CA THR A 23 -17.07 9.64 17.40
C THR A 23 -15.92 10.59 17.68
N GLY A 24 -15.26 11.12 16.65
CA GLY A 24 -14.05 11.92 16.77
C GLY A 24 -12.81 11.09 17.13
N GLU A 25 -12.85 9.78 16.96
CA GLU A 25 -11.79 8.87 17.39
C GLU A 25 -10.90 8.42 16.23
N CYS A 26 -9.61 8.25 16.52
CA CYS A 26 -8.68 7.56 15.64
C CYS A 26 -8.84 6.05 15.82
N VAL A 27 -9.19 5.35 14.76
CA VAL A 27 -9.44 3.90 14.77
C VAL A 27 -8.28 3.16 14.12
N TYR A 28 -7.73 2.19 14.83
CA TYR A 28 -6.78 1.21 14.30
C TYR A 28 -7.52 -0.06 13.91
N ASN A 29 -7.44 -0.45 12.64
CA ASN A 29 -8.04 -1.67 12.12
C ASN A 29 -7.09 -2.86 12.34
N SER A 30 -7.03 -3.37 13.56
CA SER A 30 -6.14 -4.48 13.92
C SER A 30 -6.41 -5.73 13.08
N HIS A 31 -7.68 -6.06 12.85
CA HIS A 31 -8.08 -7.26 12.13
C HIS A 31 -7.51 -7.30 10.70
N SER A 32 -7.73 -6.26 9.90
CA SER A 32 -7.21 -6.23 8.52
C SER A 32 -5.68 -6.16 8.46
N VAL A 33 -5.04 -5.58 9.48
CA VAL A 33 -3.58 -5.53 9.57
C VAL A 33 -3.01 -6.91 9.91
N GLU A 34 -3.63 -7.62 10.86
CA GLU A 34 -3.27 -8.99 11.24
C GLU A 34 -3.43 -9.97 10.07
N GLU A 35 -4.50 -9.86 9.27
CA GLU A 35 -4.71 -10.67 8.06
C GLU A 35 -3.57 -10.51 7.02
N ILE A 36 -2.93 -9.35 7.00
CA ILE A 36 -1.79 -9.09 6.12
C ILE A 36 -0.50 -9.62 6.73
N LEU A 37 -0.23 -9.27 7.99
CA LEU A 37 1.08 -9.49 8.62
C LEU A 37 1.26 -10.92 9.16
N LEU A 38 0.19 -11.59 9.57
CA LEU A 38 0.25 -12.93 10.20
C LEU A 38 0.12 -14.08 9.21
N GLN A 39 0.26 -13.80 7.91
CA GLN A 39 0.27 -14.85 6.89
C GLN A 39 1.49 -15.77 7.09
N LYS A 40 1.26 -17.09 7.11
CA LYS A 40 2.32 -18.09 7.30
C LYS A 40 3.51 -17.91 6.35
N ARG A 41 3.26 -17.49 5.11
CA ARG A 41 4.30 -17.24 4.10
C ARG A 41 5.30 -16.14 4.50
N LEU A 42 4.94 -15.25 5.42
CA LEU A 42 5.76 -14.14 5.89
C LEU A 42 6.53 -14.46 7.18
N SER A 43 6.23 -15.60 7.81
CA SER A 43 6.86 -15.99 9.09
C SER A 43 8.38 -16.06 8.98
N GLU A 44 9.05 -15.66 10.07
CA GLU A 44 10.51 -15.67 10.26
C GLU A 44 11.31 -14.85 9.22
N LYS A 45 10.67 -13.94 8.49
CA LYS A 45 11.35 -13.04 7.54
C LYS A 45 11.51 -11.64 8.11
N HIS A 46 12.60 -10.98 7.76
CA HIS A 46 12.75 -9.55 8.03
C HIS A 46 11.74 -8.74 7.22
N VAL A 47 11.28 -7.63 7.80
CA VAL A 47 10.27 -6.75 7.19
C VAL A 47 10.89 -5.38 6.92
N ALA A 48 10.80 -4.93 5.67
CA ALA A 48 11.07 -3.56 5.27
C ALA A 48 9.73 -2.83 5.03
N LEU A 49 9.48 -1.77 5.80
CA LEU A 49 8.32 -0.91 5.61
C LEU A 49 8.74 0.37 4.89
N ILE A 50 8.21 0.59 3.69
CA ILE A 50 8.43 1.81 2.92
C ILE A 50 7.19 2.68 3.06
N SER A 51 7.38 3.88 3.61
CA SER A 51 6.31 4.86 3.75
C SER A 51 6.67 6.16 3.07
N VAL A 52 5.68 6.77 2.42
CA VAL A 52 5.81 8.12 1.86
C VAL A 52 4.88 9.04 2.63
N ALA A 53 5.48 10.02 3.30
CA ALA A 53 4.79 11.06 4.06
C ALA A 53 5.21 12.45 3.58
N GLY A 54 4.32 13.42 3.76
CA GLY A 54 4.57 14.80 3.32
C GLY A 54 3.28 15.52 2.95
N ALA A 55 3.43 16.75 2.48
CA ALA A 55 2.31 17.67 2.26
C ALA A 55 1.20 17.11 1.36
N PHE A 56 0.00 17.63 1.56
CA PHE A 56 -1.17 17.35 0.73
C PHE A 56 -0.92 17.68 -0.76
N ARG A 57 -1.42 16.82 -1.65
CA ARG A 57 -1.34 16.92 -3.14
C ARG A 57 0.09 16.97 -3.73
N ARG A 58 1.07 16.30 -3.12
CA ARG A 58 2.44 16.17 -3.68
C ARG A 58 2.71 14.85 -4.42
N GLY A 59 1.67 14.10 -4.79
CA GLY A 59 1.81 12.89 -5.61
C GLY A 59 2.36 11.66 -4.87
N LYS A 60 2.11 11.55 -3.55
CA LYS A 60 2.62 10.43 -2.72
C LYS A 60 2.11 9.06 -3.20
N SER A 61 0.80 8.91 -3.30
CA SER A 61 0.15 7.68 -3.78
C SER A 61 0.55 7.35 -5.23
N PHE A 62 0.69 8.38 -6.07
CA PHE A 62 1.20 8.23 -7.44
C PHE A 62 2.63 7.66 -7.46
N LEU A 63 3.54 8.18 -6.62
CA LEU A 63 4.89 7.63 -6.48
C LEU A 63 4.87 6.19 -5.95
N LEU A 64 4.08 5.91 -4.92
CA LEU A 64 3.96 4.57 -4.35
C LEU A 64 3.44 3.55 -5.37
N ASN A 65 2.61 3.95 -6.32
CA ASN A 65 2.13 3.04 -7.36
C ASN A 65 3.25 2.65 -8.35
N PHE A 66 4.26 3.50 -8.57
CA PHE A 66 5.47 3.06 -9.28
C PHE A 66 6.28 2.07 -8.45
N PHE A 67 6.31 2.21 -7.13
CA PHE A 67 6.99 1.24 -6.26
C PHE A 67 6.27 -0.12 -6.29
N ILE A 68 4.93 -0.14 -6.32
CA ILE A 68 4.14 -1.36 -6.53
C ILE A 68 4.58 -2.02 -7.84
N ARG A 69 4.55 -1.29 -8.95
CA ARG A 69 4.92 -1.81 -10.28
C ARG A 69 6.36 -2.37 -10.29
N TYR A 70 7.31 -1.65 -9.70
CA TYR A 70 8.69 -2.10 -9.58
C TYR A 70 8.82 -3.38 -8.73
N LEU A 71 8.21 -3.40 -7.55
CA LEU A 71 8.28 -4.55 -6.64
C LEU A 71 7.60 -5.79 -7.23
N GLU A 72 6.50 -5.63 -7.99
CA GLU A 72 5.88 -6.73 -8.74
C GLU A 72 6.81 -7.30 -9.80
N HIS A 73 7.54 -6.44 -10.52
CA HIS A 73 8.53 -6.88 -11.49
C HIS A 73 9.67 -7.64 -10.78
N VAL A 74 10.27 -7.04 -9.75
CA VAL A 74 11.41 -7.65 -9.02
C VAL A 74 11.00 -8.99 -8.39
N GLN A 75 9.79 -9.10 -7.83
CA GLN A 75 9.31 -10.36 -7.26
C GLN A 75 9.18 -11.46 -8.32
N LYS A 76 8.80 -11.12 -9.56
CA LYS A 76 8.60 -12.09 -10.65
C LYS A 76 9.91 -12.45 -11.36
N ASN A 77 10.77 -11.47 -11.60
CA ASN A 77 11.92 -11.59 -12.50
C ASN A 77 13.28 -11.52 -11.79
N GLY A 78 13.29 -11.11 -10.51
CA GLY A 78 14.51 -10.74 -9.79
C GLY A 78 14.96 -9.31 -10.10
N PHE A 79 16.10 -8.92 -9.52
CA PHE A 79 16.73 -7.63 -9.83
C PHE A 79 17.39 -7.69 -11.20
N SER A 80 17.08 -6.74 -12.08
CA SER A 80 17.74 -6.50 -13.35
C SER A 80 17.97 -5.01 -13.56
N ASP A 81 18.95 -4.68 -14.42
CA ASP A 81 19.27 -3.30 -14.80
C ASP A 81 18.40 -2.81 -15.98
N ASP A 82 17.39 -3.57 -16.39
CA ASP A 82 16.50 -3.16 -17.46
C ASP A 82 15.46 -2.13 -16.99
N SER A 83 15.01 -1.32 -17.94
CA SER A 83 13.92 -0.36 -17.72
C SER A 83 12.54 -0.99 -17.95
N ASP A 84 12.45 -2.30 -18.18
CA ASP A 84 11.23 -2.97 -18.63
C ASP A 84 10.18 -3.02 -17.52
N TRP A 85 10.60 -2.91 -16.26
CA TRP A 85 9.70 -2.81 -15.10
C TRP A 85 8.69 -1.65 -15.19
N LEU A 86 9.05 -0.55 -15.86
CA LEU A 86 8.16 0.61 -15.96
C LEU A 86 6.93 0.29 -16.82
N GLY A 87 7.04 -0.68 -17.73
CA GLY A 87 6.01 -1.06 -18.67
C GLY A 87 5.75 -0.01 -19.76
N PRO A 88 4.89 -0.35 -20.74
CA PRO A 88 4.44 0.59 -21.76
C PRO A 88 3.78 1.84 -21.17
N PRO A 89 3.89 3.01 -21.82
CA PRO A 89 3.21 4.24 -21.38
C PRO A 89 1.68 4.14 -21.30
N GLU A 90 1.08 3.23 -22.07
CA GLU A 90 -0.37 3.00 -22.12
C GLU A 90 -0.88 2.16 -20.94
N ASP A 91 0.01 1.50 -20.19
CA ASP A 91 -0.39 0.64 -19.08
C ASP A 91 -0.82 1.48 -17.87
N PRO A 92 -2.07 1.33 -17.39
CA PRO A 92 -2.58 2.13 -16.31
C PRO A 92 -1.79 1.89 -15.02
N LEU A 93 -1.59 2.96 -14.25
CA LEU A 93 -0.91 2.89 -12.96
C LEU A 93 -1.91 2.50 -11.87
N ILE A 94 -1.93 1.20 -11.55
CA ILE A 94 -2.82 0.57 -10.56
C ILE A 94 -2.11 0.55 -9.19
N GLY A 95 -2.85 0.82 -8.12
CA GLY A 95 -2.31 0.79 -6.77
C GLY A 95 -3.20 1.51 -5.76
N PHE A 96 -2.58 2.29 -4.87
CA PHE A 96 -3.26 3.22 -3.98
C PHE A 96 -4.12 4.22 -4.77
N PRO A 97 -5.26 4.67 -4.20
CA PRO A 97 -6.15 5.59 -4.87
C PRO A 97 -5.44 6.93 -5.12
N TRP A 98 -5.52 7.42 -6.36
CA TRP A 98 -4.94 8.69 -6.78
C TRP A 98 -5.76 9.33 -7.89
N ARG A 99 -5.92 10.65 -7.86
CA ARG A 99 -6.47 11.44 -8.98
C ARG A 99 -5.88 12.84 -9.05
N GLY A 100 -5.86 13.40 -10.26
CA GLY A 100 -5.72 14.86 -10.46
C GLY A 100 -6.90 15.63 -9.85
N GLY A 101 -6.74 16.93 -9.57
CA GLY A 101 -7.78 17.77 -8.94
C GLY A 101 -7.37 18.45 -7.61
N SER A 102 -8.33 19.00 -6.86
CA SER A 102 -8.10 19.67 -5.57
C SER A 102 -8.60 18.87 -4.37
N GLU A 103 -9.40 17.83 -4.60
CA GLU A 103 -10.03 17.05 -3.54
C GLU A 103 -9.12 15.95 -2.96
N ARG A 104 -9.47 15.54 -1.74
CA ARG A 104 -8.72 14.56 -0.94
C ARG A 104 -9.02 13.15 -1.39
N GLU A 105 -7.98 12.32 -1.41
CA GLU A 105 -8.08 10.88 -1.70
C GLU A 105 -7.66 10.02 -0.51
N THR A 106 -6.47 10.26 0.06
CA THR A 106 -5.96 9.49 1.20
C THR A 106 -6.41 10.12 2.53
N ASP A 107 -7.11 9.32 3.35
CA ASP A 107 -7.54 9.65 4.72
C ASP A 107 -6.95 8.61 5.68
N GLY A 108 -6.22 9.07 6.70
CA GLY A 108 -5.48 8.22 7.62
C GLY A 108 -4.23 7.56 7.02
N ILE A 109 -4.04 6.26 7.32
CA ILE A 109 -2.90 5.46 6.85
C ILE A 109 -3.42 4.25 6.07
N LEU A 110 -2.95 4.12 4.83
CA LEU A 110 -3.25 2.98 3.97
C LEU A 110 -2.05 2.03 3.94
N LEU A 111 -2.32 0.72 4.01
CA LEU A 111 -1.34 -0.32 3.76
C LEU A 111 -1.70 -1.07 2.48
N TRP A 112 -0.68 -1.42 1.70
CA TRP A 112 -0.86 -2.30 0.55
C TRP A 112 -1.28 -3.69 1.01
N GLY A 113 -2.30 -4.25 0.35
CA GLY A 113 -2.99 -5.46 0.79
C GLY A 113 -2.17 -6.74 0.62
N GLU A 114 -1.15 -6.71 -0.22
CA GLU A 114 -0.35 -7.88 -0.59
C GLU A 114 1.14 -7.63 -0.35
N PRO A 115 1.72 -8.18 0.73
CA PRO A 115 3.15 -8.03 1.01
C PRO A 115 4.01 -8.66 -0.08
N PHE A 116 5.06 -7.95 -0.48
CA PHE A 116 6.01 -8.42 -1.48
C PHE A 116 7.06 -9.30 -0.81
N LEU A 117 7.36 -10.45 -1.39
CA LEU A 117 8.48 -11.31 -1.00
C LEU A 117 9.62 -11.05 -1.98
N ILE A 118 10.66 -10.39 -1.51
CA ILE A 118 11.79 -9.98 -2.34
C ILE A 118 13.02 -10.78 -1.95
N LYS A 119 13.57 -11.51 -2.92
CA LYS A 119 14.85 -12.21 -2.78
C LYS A 119 15.99 -11.26 -3.08
N LEU A 120 16.74 -10.89 -2.04
CA LEU A 120 17.89 -10.00 -2.12
C LEU A 120 19.05 -10.67 -2.88
N PRO A 121 20.03 -9.89 -3.39
CA PRO A 121 21.26 -10.43 -3.99
C PRO A 121 22.07 -11.33 -3.05
N SER A 122 21.92 -11.15 -1.73
CA SER A 122 22.49 -12.04 -0.71
C SER A 122 21.88 -13.45 -0.70
N GLY A 123 20.73 -13.63 -1.36
CA GLY A 123 19.92 -14.85 -1.32
C GLY A 123 18.85 -14.86 -0.23
N GLU A 124 18.89 -13.90 0.70
CA GLU A 124 17.88 -13.71 1.74
C GLU A 124 16.54 -13.25 1.15
N GLU A 125 15.43 -13.80 1.64
CA GLU A 125 14.08 -13.36 1.27
C GLU A 125 13.50 -12.49 2.38
N ILE A 126 13.13 -11.25 2.04
CA ILE A 126 12.53 -10.28 2.96
C ILE A 126 11.09 -9.96 2.55
N VAL A 127 10.31 -9.47 3.51
CA VAL A 127 8.98 -8.92 3.26
C VAL A 127 9.11 -7.41 3.03
N VAL A 128 8.56 -6.89 1.93
CA VAL A 128 8.43 -5.45 1.70
C VAL A 128 6.96 -5.05 1.79
N LEU A 129 6.68 -4.05 2.62
CA LEU A 129 5.36 -3.44 2.80
C LEU A 129 5.38 -1.99 2.35
N LEU A 130 4.29 -1.55 1.72
CA LEU A 130 4.10 -0.17 1.32
C LEU A 130 3.01 0.48 2.16
N MET A 131 3.27 1.71 2.61
CA MET A 131 2.37 2.50 3.44
C MET A 131 2.18 3.92 2.89
N ASP A 132 0.98 4.22 2.41
CA ASP A 132 0.59 5.57 2.02
C ASP A 132 0.00 6.30 3.24
N THR A 133 0.32 7.58 3.36
CA THR A 133 -0.11 8.39 4.51
C THR A 133 -0.88 9.62 4.06
N GLN A 134 -1.84 10.04 4.88
CA GLN A 134 -2.52 11.31 4.70
C GLN A 134 -1.51 12.45 4.60
N GLY A 135 -1.76 13.37 3.66
CA GLY A 135 -0.92 14.54 3.53
C GLY A 135 -1.12 15.55 4.64
N THR A 136 -0.03 16.12 5.15
CA THR A 136 -0.09 17.22 6.11
C THR A 136 -0.53 18.53 5.43
N PHE A 137 -1.13 19.46 6.19
CA PHE A 137 -1.58 20.79 5.74
C PHE A 137 -2.74 20.78 4.73
N ASP A 138 -3.76 19.98 5.01
CA ASP A 138 -5.03 20.11 4.31
C ASP A 138 -5.91 21.20 4.96
N SER A 139 -6.81 21.82 4.19
CA SER A 139 -7.62 22.96 4.65
C SER A 139 -8.67 22.65 5.73
N ASN A 140 -8.73 21.41 6.24
CA ASN A 140 -9.69 20.98 7.28
C ASN A 140 -8.99 20.34 8.50
N SER A 141 -7.66 20.30 8.53
CA SER A 141 -6.89 19.89 9.71
C SER A 141 -6.49 21.17 10.42
N THR A 142 -7.33 21.63 11.34
CA THR A 142 -6.95 22.69 12.27
C THR A 142 -6.02 22.10 13.33
N VAL A 143 -5.00 22.87 13.71
CA VAL A 143 -4.09 22.58 14.83
C VAL A 143 -4.87 22.57 16.13
#